data_AF-A0A960DMI5-F1
#
_entry.id   AF-A0A960DMI5-F1
#
_cell.length_a   1.000
_cell.length_b   1.000
_cell.length_c   1.000
_cell.angle_alpha   90.00
_cell.angle_beta   90.00
_cell.angle_gamma   90.00
#
_symmetry.space_group_name_H-M   'P 1'
#
loop_
_entity.id
_entity.type
_entity.pdbx_description
1 polymer ?
#
loop_
_entity_poly.entity_id
_entity_poly.type
_entity_poly.pdbx_seq_one_letter_code
_entity_poly.pdbx_strand_id
1 'polypeptide(L)'
;MQFQLTDEQQMIVDTVRSFTEKELMPYEDEVERLGDVPPELVQQIKDRSIAAGIYAANMPEELGGGGLDSFGTTLVDREFGATSYALQYIVARPSNILRACQGDQIDEYLLPTIRGERVDCMAM
;
A
#
# COMPACT_ATOMS: atom_id res chain seq x y z
N MET A 1 18.86 -9.85 -23.41
CA MET A 1 18.23 -9.26 -22.20
C MET A 1 17.09 -10.18 -21.77
N GLN A 2 16.89 -10.37 -20.48
CA GLN A 2 15.78 -11.15 -19.91
C GLN A 2 14.79 -10.18 -19.27
N PHE A 3 13.54 -10.19 -19.74
CA PHE A 3 12.47 -9.29 -19.28
C PHE A 3 11.29 -10.06 -18.65
N GLN A 4 11.39 -11.38 -18.56
CA GLN A 4 10.37 -12.19 -17.92
C GLN A 4 10.45 -11.99 -16.40
N LEU A 5 9.27 -11.85 -15.79
CA LEU A 5 9.16 -11.83 -14.34
C LEU A 5 9.53 -13.21 -13.78
N THR A 6 10.11 -13.23 -12.59
CA THR A 6 10.24 -14.45 -11.80
C THR A 6 8.86 -14.90 -11.30
N ASP A 7 8.74 -16.15 -10.87
CA ASP A 7 7.48 -16.67 -10.31
C ASP A 7 7.03 -15.85 -9.09
N GLU A 8 7.97 -15.43 -8.25
CA GLU A 8 7.70 -14.55 -7.09
C GLU A 8 7.17 -13.18 -7.52
N GLN A 9 7.79 -12.56 -8.52
CA GLN A 9 7.32 -11.29 -9.08
C GLN A 9 5.93 -11.44 -9.72
N GLN A 10 5.66 -12.59 -10.37
CA GLN A 10 4.35 -12.88 -10.94
C GLN A 10 3.29 -13.06 -9.83
N MET A 11 3.63 -13.72 -8.72
CA MET A 11 2.74 -13.85 -7.56
C MET A 11 2.38 -12.49 -6.95
N ILE A 12 3.35 -11.56 -6.85
CA ILE A 12 3.09 -10.18 -6.41
C ILE A 12 2.07 -9.52 -7.34
N VAL A 13 2.30 -9.60 -8.65
CA VAL A 13 1.40 -9.03 -9.67
C VAL A 13 -0.01 -9.59 -9.54
N ASP A 14 -0.15 -10.92 -9.44
CA ASP A 14 -1.46 -11.57 -9.41
C ASP A 14 -2.23 -11.22 -8.11
N THR A 15 -1.51 -11.13 -6.99
CA THR A 15 -2.08 -10.76 -5.69
C THR A 15 -2.61 -9.33 -5.70
N VAL A 16 -1.79 -8.37 -6.15
CA VAL A 16 -2.18 -6.96 -6.18
C VAL A 16 -3.28 -6.73 -7.20
N ARG A 17 -3.20 -7.34 -8.39
CA ARG A 17 -4.27 -7.26 -9.39
C ARG A 17 -5.59 -7.75 -8.84
N SER A 18 -5.59 -8.91 -8.18
CA SER A 18 -6.83 -9.45 -7.64
C SER A 18 -7.40 -8.56 -6.53
N PHE A 19 -6.55 -7.95 -5.71
CA PHE A 19 -6.98 -6.97 -4.72
C PHE A 19 -7.57 -5.72 -5.39
N THR A 20 -6.89 -5.15 -6.39
CA THR A 20 -7.38 -3.98 -7.14
C THR A 20 -8.76 -4.24 -7.75
N GLU A 21 -8.93 -5.36 -8.46
CA GLU A 21 -10.18 -5.70 -9.15
C GLU A 21 -11.35 -5.95 -8.19
N LYS A 22 -11.09 -6.54 -7.01
CA LYS A 22 -12.15 -6.98 -6.09
C LYS A 22 -12.44 -5.99 -4.96
N GLU A 23 -11.42 -5.27 -4.50
CA GLU A 23 -11.48 -4.46 -3.29
C GLU A 23 -11.42 -2.97 -3.56
N LEU A 24 -10.98 -2.54 -4.75
CA LEU A 24 -10.86 -1.12 -5.11
C LEU A 24 -11.83 -0.73 -6.24
N MET A 25 -11.68 -1.33 -7.43
CA MET A 25 -12.45 -0.95 -8.63
C MET A 25 -13.98 -0.88 -8.45
N PRO A 26 -14.63 -1.75 -7.64
CA PRO A 26 -16.08 -1.65 -7.43
C PRO A 26 -16.59 -0.34 -6.83
N TYR A 27 -15.70 0.45 -6.20
CA TYR A 27 -16.06 1.69 -5.51
C TYR A 27 -15.72 2.97 -6.30
N GLU A 28 -15.15 2.85 -7.50
CA GLU A 28 -14.66 4.00 -8.27
C GLU A 28 -15.76 5.00 -8.64
N ASP A 29 -16.85 4.53 -9.22
CA ASP A 29 -17.98 5.38 -9.62
C ASP A 29 -18.61 6.10 -8.42
N GLU A 30 -18.64 5.45 -7.26
CA GLU A 30 -19.19 6.02 -6.03
C GLU A 30 -18.28 7.12 -5.48
N VAL A 31 -16.99 6.85 -5.35
CA VAL A 31 -16.00 7.81 -4.85
C VAL A 31 -15.89 9.01 -5.78
N GLU A 32 -15.88 8.81 -7.09
CA GLU A 32 -15.84 9.90 -8.07
C GLU A 32 -17.08 10.80 -7.95
N ARG A 33 -18.27 10.20 -7.82
CA ARG A 33 -19.52 10.96 -7.64
C ARG A 33 -19.56 11.73 -6.33
N LEU A 34 -19.00 11.17 -5.25
CA LEU A 34 -18.95 11.81 -3.94
C LEU A 34 -17.86 12.89 -3.86
N GLY A 35 -16.77 12.74 -4.63
CA GLY A 35 -15.57 13.55 -4.49
C GLY A 35 -14.81 13.28 -3.18
N ASP A 36 -15.11 12.16 -2.51
CA ASP A 36 -14.53 11.76 -1.22
C ASP A 36 -14.64 10.23 -1.04
N VAL A 37 -13.79 9.67 -0.18
CA VAL A 37 -13.86 8.26 0.20
C VAL A 37 -14.50 8.16 1.60
N PRO A 38 -15.66 7.51 1.74
CA PRO A 38 -16.30 7.37 3.05
C PRO A 38 -15.37 6.73 4.10
N PRO A 39 -15.34 7.22 5.35
CA PRO A 39 -14.42 6.70 6.38
C PRO A 39 -14.52 5.20 6.63
N GLU A 40 -15.72 4.63 6.54
CA GLU A 40 -15.94 3.19 6.66
C GLU A 40 -15.29 2.40 5.52
N LEU A 41 -15.30 2.95 4.30
CA LEU A 41 -14.66 2.34 3.14
C LEU A 41 -13.13 2.45 3.26
N VAL A 42 -12.62 3.58 3.75
CA VAL A 42 -11.18 3.74 4.07
C VAL A 42 -10.74 2.65 5.06
N GLN A 43 -11.45 2.50 6.16
CA GLN A 43 -11.11 1.50 7.17
C GLN A 43 -11.21 0.07 6.62
N GLN A 44 -12.25 -0.23 5.83
CA GLN A 44 -12.44 -1.53 5.19
C GLN A 44 -11.30 -1.89 4.23
N ILE A 45 -10.91 -0.97 3.33
CA ILE A 45 -9.82 -1.19 2.37
C ILE A 45 -8.50 -1.37 3.13
N LYS A 46 -8.23 -0.53 4.13
CA LYS A 46 -7.04 -0.63 4.97
C LYS A 46 -6.96 -2.00 5.64
N ASP A 47 -7.99 -2.43 6.34
CA ASP A 47 -7.99 -3.71 7.07
C ASP A 47 -7.80 -4.90 6.14
N ARG A 48 -8.46 -4.88 4.97
CA ARG A 48 -8.29 -5.92 3.95
C ARG A 48 -6.89 -5.92 3.37
N SER A 49 -6.29 -4.76 3.15
CA SER A 49 -4.94 -4.64 2.61
C SER A 49 -3.87 -5.13 3.60
N ILE A 50 -4.08 -4.90 4.90
CA ILE A 50 -3.23 -5.44 5.97
C ILE A 50 -3.38 -6.97 6.01
N ALA A 51 -4.61 -7.48 5.99
CA ALA A 51 -4.87 -8.92 5.99
C ALA A 51 -4.32 -9.64 4.74
N ALA A 52 -4.28 -8.95 3.59
CA ALA A 52 -3.69 -9.44 2.35
C ALA A 52 -2.15 -9.33 2.30
N GLY A 53 -1.52 -8.70 3.30
CA GLY A 53 -0.06 -8.52 3.36
C GLY A 53 0.50 -7.54 2.34
N ILE A 54 -0.34 -6.68 1.75
CA ILE A 54 0.08 -5.68 0.75
C ILE A 54 0.25 -4.27 1.34
N TYR A 55 -0.28 -4.03 2.55
CA TYR A 55 -0.04 -2.78 3.28
C TYR A 55 1.42 -2.69 3.71
N ALA A 56 2.04 -1.51 3.55
CA ALA A 56 3.45 -1.27 3.87
C ALA A 56 4.42 -2.24 3.17
N ALA A 57 4.08 -2.71 1.96
CA ALA A 57 4.90 -3.67 1.23
C ALA A 57 6.33 -3.18 0.92
N ASN A 58 6.55 -1.86 0.84
CA ASN A 58 7.87 -1.25 0.61
C ASN A 58 8.76 -1.18 1.86
N MET A 59 8.22 -1.51 3.04
CA MET A 59 8.95 -1.45 4.31
C MET A 59 9.57 -2.80 4.66
N PRO A 60 10.73 -2.82 5.36
CA PRO A 60 11.40 -4.06 5.76
C PRO A 60 10.50 -5.02 6.57
N GLU A 61 10.65 -6.33 6.35
CA GLU A 61 9.93 -7.38 7.11
C GLU A 61 10.22 -7.31 8.61
N GLU A 62 11.46 -7.00 8.99
CA GLU A 62 11.90 -6.83 10.38
C GLU A 62 11.15 -5.72 11.13
N LEU A 63 10.52 -4.79 10.39
CA LEU A 63 9.67 -3.73 10.95
C LEU A 63 8.17 -4.05 10.83
N GLY A 64 7.80 -5.20 10.25
CA GLY A 64 6.42 -5.61 9.99
C GLY A 64 5.88 -5.20 8.62
N GLY A 65 6.74 -4.78 7.69
CA GLY A 65 6.37 -4.51 6.29
C GLY A 65 6.49 -5.75 5.39
N GLY A 66 6.27 -5.57 4.08
CA GLY A 66 6.30 -6.67 3.09
C GLY A 66 7.65 -6.92 2.42
N GLY A 67 8.70 -6.15 2.74
CA GLY A 67 10.07 -6.44 2.32
C GLY A 67 10.39 -6.23 0.83
N LEU A 68 9.48 -5.63 0.05
CA LEU A 68 9.67 -5.50 -1.38
C LEU A 68 10.83 -4.56 -1.72
N ASP A 69 11.64 -4.98 -2.69
CA ASP A 69 12.63 -4.12 -3.31
C ASP A 69 11.97 -3.08 -4.25
N SER A 70 12.77 -2.23 -4.87
CA SER A 70 12.26 -1.20 -5.78
C SER A 70 11.52 -1.78 -7.00
N PHE A 71 11.93 -2.95 -7.49
CA PHE A 71 11.28 -3.57 -8.64
C PHE A 71 9.95 -4.21 -8.26
N GLY A 72 9.90 -4.93 -7.14
CA GLY A 72 8.66 -5.46 -6.56
C GLY A 72 7.66 -4.34 -6.27
N THR A 73 8.11 -3.24 -5.66
CA THR A 73 7.26 -2.05 -5.42
C THR A 73 6.74 -1.46 -6.74
N THR A 74 7.57 -1.43 -7.79
CA THR A 74 7.14 -0.97 -9.13
C THR A 74 6.05 -1.86 -9.71
N LEU A 75 6.11 -3.18 -9.48
CA LEU A 75 5.06 -4.11 -9.93
C LEU A 75 3.75 -3.89 -9.17
N VAL A 76 3.81 -3.65 -7.86
CA VAL A 76 2.65 -3.29 -7.03
C VAL A 76 2.00 -2.00 -7.57
N ASP A 77 2.80 -0.94 -7.76
CA ASP A 77 2.32 0.35 -8.25
C ASP A 77 1.72 0.25 -9.67
N ARG A 78 2.26 -0.63 -10.51
CA ARG A 78 1.72 -0.88 -11.85
C ARG A 78 0.28 -1.42 -11.80
N GLU A 79 0.01 -2.39 -10.93
CA GLU A 79 -1.33 -2.97 -10.82
C GLU A 79 -2.30 -2.02 -10.09
N PHE A 80 -1.83 -1.22 -9.12
CA PHE A 80 -2.64 -0.15 -8.52
C PHE A 80 -2.94 1.01 -9.48
N GLY A 81 -2.11 1.22 -10.50
CA GLY A 81 -2.36 2.20 -11.55
C GLY A 81 -3.61 1.93 -12.40
N ALA A 82 -4.22 0.74 -12.26
CA ALA A 82 -5.47 0.39 -12.93
C ALA A 82 -6.73 0.96 -12.23
N THR A 83 -6.60 1.54 -11.03
CA THR A 83 -7.73 2.12 -10.28
C THR A 83 -7.47 3.57 -9.85
N SER A 84 -8.49 4.24 -9.33
CA SER A 84 -8.43 5.61 -8.83
C SER A 84 -7.35 5.79 -7.74
N TYR A 85 -6.68 6.94 -7.76
CA TYR A 85 -5.66 7.28 -6.78
C TYR A 85 -6.24 7.34 -5.35
N ALA A 86 -7.47 7.84 -5.20
CA ALA A 86 -8.15 7.95 -3.92
C ALA A 86 -8.26 6.60 -3.19
N LEU A 87 -8.51 5.52 -3.94
CA LEU A 87 -8.65 4.17 -3.39
C LEU A 87 -7.30 3.49 -3.15
N GLN A 88 -6.39 3.50 -4.14
CA GLN A 88 -5.10 2.82 -3.99
C GLN A 88 -4.17 3.51 -2.97
N TYR A 89 -4.35 4.80 -2.69
CA TYR A 89 -3.60 5.51 -1.66
C TYR A 89 -3.85 4.96 -0.25
N ILE A 90 -5.02 4.38 0.01
CA ILE A 90 -5.39 3.77 1.30
C ILE A 90 -4.53 2.53 1.58
N VAL A 91 -4.10 1.82 0.53
CA VAL A 91 -3.11 0.75 0.63
C VAL A 91 -1.73 1.39 0.69
N ALA A 92 -1.38 1.86 1.88
CA ALA A 92 -0.24 2.76 2.06
C ALA A 92 1.09 2.07 1.74
N ARG A 93 1.97 2.84 1.10
CA ARG A 93 3.40 2.58 0.99
C ARG A 93 4.13 3.69 1.78
N PRO A 94 4.37 3.51 3.09
CA PRO A 94 4.88 4.59 3.95
C PRO A 94 6.18 5.21 3.41
N SER A 95 6.39 6.50 3.66
CA SER A 95 7.57 7.20 3.17
C SER A 95 8.86 6.62 3.74
N ASN A 96 9.85 6.46 2.86
CA ASN A 96 11.17 5.93 3.20
C ASN A 96 11.91 6.80 4.26
N ILE A 97 11.51 8.06 4.47
CA ILE A 97 12.08 8.94 5.50
C ILE A 97 11.84 8.41 6.90
N LEU A 98 10.76 7.67 7.14
CA LEU A 98 10.44 7.09 8.44
C LEU A 98 11.50 6.06 8.88
N ARG A 99 12.25 5.47 7.95
CA ARG A 99 13.38 4.57 8.27
C ARG A 99 14.56 5.29 8.91
N ALA A 100 14.58 6.62 8.87
CA ALA A 100 15.59 7.43 9.56
C ALA A 100 15.20 7.79 11.01
N CYS A 101 14.02 7.39 11.48
CA CYS A 101 13.59 7.59 12.86
C CYS A 101 14.58 6.94 13.84
N GLN A 102 14.87 7.63 14.95
CA GLN A 102 15.75 7.15 16.02
C GLN A 102 15.09 7.31 17.38
N GLY A 103 15.44 6.43 18.33
CA GLY A 103 14.88 6.46 19.69
C GLY A 103 13.35 6.44 19.68
N ASP A 104 12.74 7.32 20.46
CA ASP A 104 11.27 7.42 20.62
C ASP A 104 10.52 7.66 19.30
N GLN A 105 11.18 8.19 18.26
CA GLN A 105 10.55 8.40 16.96
C GLN A 105 10.12 7.09 16.29
N ILE A 106 10.78 5.97 16.62
CA ILE A 106 10.45 4.66 16.05
C ILE A 106 9.06 4.22 16.52
N ASP A 107 8.83 4.28 17.83
CA ASP A 107 7.57 3.88 18.45
C ASP A 107 6.45 4.90 18.20
N GLU A 108 6.80 6.18 18.05
CA GLU A 108 5.82 7.23 17.81
C GLU A 108 5.41 7.36 16.33
N TYR A 109 6.33 7.18 15.38
CA TYR A 109 6.06 7.46 13.96
C TYR A 109 6.23 6.24 13.05
N LEU A 110 7.36 5.54 13.13
CA LEU A 110 7.69 4.48 12.18
C LEU A 110 6.75 3.28 12.32
N LEU A 111 6.72 2.66 13.49
CA LEU A 111 5.96 1.42 13.68
C LEU A 111 4.44 1.65 13.60
N PRO A 112 3.84 2.72 14.15
CA PRO A 112 2.41 2.98 13.97
C PRO A 112 2.01 3.19 12.50
N THR A 113 2.88 3.79 11.68
CA THR A 113 2.59 3.97 10.25
C THR A 113 2.62 2.64 9.50
N ILE A 114 3.59 1.76 9.83
CA ILE A 114 3.65 0.40 9.26
C ILE A 114 2.42 -0.42 9.66
N ARG A 115 1.93 -0.27 10.89
CA ARG A 115 0.73 -0.98 11.38
C ARG A 115 -0.60 -0.40 10.88
N GLY A 116 -0.59 0.71 10.14
CA GLY A 116 -1.82 1.37 9.68
C GLY A 116 -2.60 2.11 10.77
N GLU A 117 -1.93 2.45 11.88
CA GLU A 117 -2.45 3.25 12.98
C GLU A 117 -2.26 4.76 12.74
N ARG A 118 -1.29 5.10 11.88
CA ARG A 118 -0.99 6.47 11.45
C ARG A 118 -0.79 6.51 9.94
N VAL A 119 -1.05 7.68 9.35
CA VAL A 119 -0.78 7.99 7.94
C VAL A 119 0.19 9.15 7.92
N ASP A 120 1.28 9.02 7.17
CA ASP A 120 2.28 10.05 6.98
C ASP A 120 1.87 11.05 5.88
N CYS A 121 2.38 12.28 5.98
CA CYS A 121 2.14 13.32 5.00
C CYS A 121 3.44 14.08 4.75
N MET A 122 3.75 14.32 3.48
CA MET A 122 4.88 15.15 3.06
C MET A 122 4.36 16.56 2.74
N ALA A 123 4.74 17.54 3.56
CA ALA A 123 4.48 18.96 3.31
C ALA A 123 5.77 19.64 2.82
N MET A 124 5.74 20.19 1.60
CA MET A 124 6.86 20.86 0.94
C MET A 124 6.54 22.32 0.61
#